data_AF-A0A8J3M4K4-F1
#
_entry.id   AF-A0A8J3M4K4-F1
#
_cell.length_a   1.000
_cell.length_b   1.000
_cell.length_c   1.000
_cell.angle_alpha   90.00
_cell.angle_beta   90.00
_cell.angle_gamma   90.00
#
_symmetry.space_group_name_H-M   'P 1'
#
loop_
_entity.id
_entity.type
_entity.pdbx_description
1 polymer ?
#
loop_
_entity_poly.entity_id
_entity_poly.type
_entity_poly.pdbx_seq_one_letter_code
_entity_poly.pdbx_strand_id
1 'polypeptide(L)'
;MWAVTVAWDGWYRDRGGEERVSIRNDGHQLTVTIRGIEFTGSHLDDLEAATDLPDETAFTIDHGALCACELVWTIPIAVVADGAVVDGQLGCHLILGAPPRRAAGDTVSVLLEFGGSTYTAHASGWFEVALEALHRQVPRGTYTRTCIACAWSDYQPGGSPLFGGLACFRDAKDAYRRITTKHDMFEILPALTEWVQETHVCDQFERREAGVGYRGSFPADLGE
;
A
#
# COMPACT_ATOMS: atom_id res chain seq x y z
N MET A 1 17.70 -7.71 8.05
CA MET A 1 16.72 -8.41 8.92
C MET A 1 15.75 -9.08 7.96
N TRP A 2 15.52 -10.39 8.06
CA TRP A 2 14.64 -11.09 7.12
C TRP A 2 13.22 -10.55 7.31
N ALA A 3 12.58 -10.16 6.20
CA ALA A 3 11.20 -9.69 6.22
C ALA A 3 10.29 -10.77 6.81
N VAL A 4 9.51 -10.40 7.82
CA VAL A 4 8.48 -11.30 8.37
C VAL A 4 7.36 -11.35 7.35
N THR A 5 7.18 -12.51 6.71
CA THR A 5 6.01 -12.74 5.87
C THR A 5 4.77 -12.78 6.76
N VAL A 6 3.83 -11.89 6.47
CA VAL A 6 2.49 -11.86 7.07
C VAL A 6 1.46 -12.42 6.09
N ALA A 7 0.33 -12.88 6.61
CA ALA A 7 -0.79 -13.35 5.80
C ALA A 7 -2.01 -12.46 6.11
N TRP A 8 -2.68 -11.99 5.06
CA TRP A 8 -3.91 -11.21 5.15
C TRP A 8 -5.05 -12.04 4.62
N ASP A 9 -5.97 -12.38 5.51
CA ASP A 9 -7.17 -13.11 5.12
C ASP A 9 -8.14 -12.18 4.40
N GLY A 10 -8.81 -12.74 3.40
CA GLY A 10 -9.64 -11.96 2.52
C GLY A 10 -10.51 -12.79 1.59
N TRP A 11 -11.02 -12.09 0.59
CA TRP A 11 -11.88 -12.62 -0.47
C TRP A 11 -11.42 -12.09 -1.81
N TYR A 12 -11.51 -12.97 -2.80
CA TYR A 12 -11.38 -12.65 -4.22
C TYR A 12 -12.71 -12.86 -4.91
N ARG A 13 -13.07 -11.97 -5.84
CA ARG A 13 -14.27 -12.12 -6.67
C ARG A 13 -13.99 -11.69 -8.11
N ASP A 14 -14.48 -12.47 -9.06
CA ASP A 14 -14.55 -12.09 -10.48
C ASP A 14 -15.85 -12.63 -11.11
N ARG A 15 -15.95 -12.61 -12.44
CA ARG A 15 -17.09 -13.19 -13.19
C ARG A 15 -17.31 -14.69 -12.97
N GLY A 16 -16.27 -15.42 -12.54
CA GLY A 16 -16.31 -16.85 -12.26
C GLY A 16 -16.78 -17.18 -10.85
N GLY A 17 -17.03 -16.18 -10.00
CA GLY A 17 -17.52 -16.35 -8.64
C GLY A 17 -16.57 -15.79 -7.59
N GLU A 18 -16.73 -16.25 -6.35
CA GLU A 18 -16.01 -15.76 -5.17
C GLU A 18 -15.27 -16.90 -4.46
N GLU A 19 -14.12 -16.59 -3.87
CA GLU A 19 -13.29 -17.51 -3.10
C GLU A 19 -12.62 -16.80 -1.91
N ARG A 20 -12.47 -17.51 -0.78
CA ARG A 20 -11.62 -17.04 0.32
C ARG A 20 -10.17 -17.18 -0.06
N VAL A 21 -9.40 -16.12 0.14
CA VAL A 21 -7.97 -16.09 -0.16
C VAL A 21 -7.17 -15.64 1.05
N SER A 22 -5.88 -15.95 1.02
CA SER A 22 -4.90 -15.41 1.97
C SER A 22 -3.76 -14.81 1.17
N ILE A 23 -3.58 -13.49 1.30
CA ILE A 23 -2.51 -12.74 0.63
C ILE A 23 -1.28 -12.80 1.53
N ARG A 24 -0.26 -13.51 1.09
CA ARG A 24 1.06 -13.51 1.74
C ARG A 24 1.81 -12.27 1.31
N ASN A 25 2.42 -11.58 2.27
CA ASN A 25 3.16 -10.36 2.03
C ASN A 25 4.41 -10.28 2.91
N ASP A 26 5.57 -10.00 2.33
CA ASP A 26 6.80 -9.73 3.07
C ASP A 26 7.15 -8.21 3.15
N GLY A 27 6.30 -7.35 2.62
CA GLY A 27 6.51 -5.90 2.52
C GLY A 27 7.07 -5.45 1.17
N HIS A 28 7.50 -6.40 0.32
CA HIS A 28 8.00 -6.16 -1.03
C HIS A 28 7.21 -6.96 -2.08
N GLN A 29 6.97 -8.25 -1.82
CA GLN A 29 6.28 -9.16 -2.72
C GLN A 29 4.97 -9.66 -2.10
N LEU A 30 3.95 -9.71 -2.94
CA LEU A 30 2.64 -10.29 -2.67
C LEU A 30 2.56 -11.65 -3.34
N THR A 31 1.92 -12.60 -2.65
CA THR A 31 1.58 -13.90 -3.22
C THR A 31 0.19 -14.30 -2.76
N VAL A 32 -0.68 -14.66 -3.69
CA VAL A 32 -2.04 -15.13 -3.41
C VAL A 32 -2.35 -16.34 -4.27
N THR A 33 -3.00 -17.35 -3.70
CA THR A 33 -3.51 -18.49 -4.47
C THR A 33 -5.00 -18.31 -4.68
N ILE A 34 -5.43 -18.35 -5.94
CA ILE A 34 -6.82 -18.16 -6.36
C ILE A 34 -7.18 -19.33 -7.26
N ARG A 35 -8.19 -20.12 -6.89
CA ARG A 35 -8.64 -21.33 -7.61
C ARG A 35 -7.50 -22.30 -7.91
N GLY A 36 -6.56 -22.43 -6.97
CA GLY A 36 -5.38 -23.28 -7.08
C GLY A 36 -4.24 -22.71 -7.94
N ILE A 37 -4.37 -21.51 -8.51
CA ILE A 37 -3.32 -20.82 -9.26
C ILE A 37 -2.65 -19.79 -8.35
N GLU A 38 -1.32 -19.82 -8.28
CA GLU A 38 -0.54 -18.82 -7.57
C GLU A 38 -0.34 -17.57 -8.44
N PHE A 39 -0.64 -16.41 -7.88
CA PHE A 39 -0.37 -15.11 -8.45
C PHE A 39 0.63 -14.37 -7.56
N THR A 40 1.61 -13.71 -8.21
CA THR A 40 2.66 -12.97 -7.54
C THR A 40 2.83 -11.60 -8.17
N GLY A 41 3.14 -10.60 -7.35
CA GLY A 41 3.37 -9.24 -7.78
C GLY A 41 4.07 -8.45 -6.70
N SER A 42 4.52 -7.24 -7.01
CA SER A 42 5.03 -6.30 -6.00
C SER A 42 3.95 -5.30 -5.55
N HIS A 43 2.88 -5.23 -6.32
CA HIS A 43 1.71 -4.38 -6.14
C HIS A 43 0.44 -5.23 -6.28
N LEU A 44 -0.71 -4.68 -5.91
CA LEU A 44 -1.98 -5.43 -6.02
C LEU A 44 -2.53 -5.43 -7.46
N ASP A 45 -2.07 -4.51 -8.30
CA ASP A 45 -2.43 -4.36 -9.71
C ASP A 45 -1.37 -4.94 -10.67
N ASP A 46 -0.36 -5.65 -10.17
CA ASP A 46 0.63 -6.37 -10.99
C ASP A 46 0.71 -7.87 -10.66
N LEU A 47 -0.36 -8.42 -10.09
CA LEU A 47 -0.44 -9.85 -9.76
C LEU A 47 -0.48 -10.70 -11.03
N GLU A 48 0.65 -11.30 -11.39
CA GLU A 48 0.80 -12.20 -12.55
C GLU A 48 0.78 -13.66 -12.10
N ALA A 49 0.27 -14.56 -12.95
CA ALA A 49 0.27 -15.98 -12.64
C ALA A 49 1.70 -16.54 -12.65
N ALA A 50 2.07 -17.31 -11.62
CA ALA A 50 3.39 -17.93 -11.50
C ALA A 50 3.62 -19.04 -12.55
N THR A 51 2.55 -19.54 -13.16
CA THR A 51 2.55 -20.55 -14.21
C THR A 51 1.59 -20.13 -15.32
N ASP A 52 1.74 -20.73 -16.50
CA ASP A 52 0.78 -20.55 -17.59
C ASP A 52 -0.64 -20.89 -17.12
N LEU A 53 -1.58 -20.02 -17.48
CA LEU A 53 -2.98 -20.22 -17.16
C LEU A 53 -3.59 -21.24 -18.12
N PRO A 54 -4.37 -22.22 -17.61
CA PRO A 54 -5.18 -23.06 -18.47
C PRO A 54 -6.14 -22.22 -19.34
N ASP A 55 -6.37 -22.65 -20.58
CA ASP A 55 -7.25 -21.96 -21.55
C ASP A 55 -8.68 -21.73 -21.02
N GLU A 56 -9.14 -22.60 -20.11
CA GLU A 56 -10.49 -22.56 -19.53
C GLU A 56 -10.60 -21.68 -18.27
N THR A 57 -9.55 -20.94 -17.89
CA THR A 57 -9.61 -20.08 -16.70
C THR A 57 -10.58 -18.91 -16.89
N ALA A 58 -11.35 -18.61 -15.84
CA ALA A 58 -12.28 -17.49 -15.83
C ALA A 58 -11.58 -16.12 -15.64
N PHE A 59 -10.29 -16.12 -15.31
CA PHE A 59 -9.51 -14.92 -15.03
C PHE A 59 -9.46 -13.98 -16.23
N THR A 60 -9.49 -12.67 -15.96
CA THR A 60 -9.24 -11.65 -16.97
C THR A 60 -7.82 -11.15 -16.75
N ILE A 61 -6.98 -11.27 -17.78
CA ILE A 61 -5.58 -10.86 -17.75
C ILE A 61 -5.36 -9.70 -18.71
N ASP A 62 -4.66 -8.68 -18.25
CA ASP A 62 -4.25 -7.52 -19.03
C ASP A 62 -2.76 -7.26 -18.81
N HIS A 63 -1.98 -7.24 -19.90
CA HIS A 63 -0.52 -7.11 -19.84
C HIS A 63 0.19 -8.08 -18.87
N GLY A 64 -0.34 -9.29 -18.69
CA GLY A 64 0.21 -10.32 -17.79
C GLY A 64 -0.40 -10.33 -16.39
N ALA A 65 -1.03 -9.23 -15.97
CA ALA A 65 -1.57 -9.07 -14.62
C ALA A 65 -3.09 -9.34 -14.53
N LEU A 66 -3.52 -9.81 -13.36
CA LEU A 66 -4.91 -10.03 -13.00
C LEU A 66 -5.71 -8.71 -12.99
N CYS A 67 -6.91 -8.71 -13.56
CA CYS A 67 -7.80 -7.56 -13.60
C CYS A 67 -9.29 -7.98 -13.64
N ALA A 68 -10.19 -7.00 -13.76
CA ALA A 68 -11.65 -7.20 -13.76
C ALA A 68 -12.15 -8.03 -12.57
N CYS A 69 -11.65 -7.71 -11.38
CA CYS A 69 -11.90 -8.47 -10.16
C CYS A 69 -11.90 -7.57 -8.92
N GLU A 70 -12.39 -8.12 -7.82
CA GLU A 70 -12.42 -7.49 -6.50
C GLU A 70 -11.50 -8.27 -5.54
N LEU A 71 -10.76 -7.54 -4.72
CA LEU A 71 -9.98 -8.05 -3.60
C LEU A 71 -10.43 -7.34 -2.33
N VAL A 72 -10.77 -8.09 -1.29
CA VAL A 72 -11.09 -7.57 0.03
C VAL A 72 -10.21 -8.26 1.05
N TRP A 73 -9.49 -7.52 1.88
CA TRP A 73 -8.62 -8.09 2.91
C TRP A 73 -8.53 -7.20 4.14
N THR A 74 -7.97 -7.72 5.23
CA THR A 74 -7.75 -6.95 6.45
C THR A 74 -6.30 -7.07 6.90
N ILE A 75 -5.72 -5.93 7.30
CA ILE A 75 -4.34 -5.83 7.76
C ILE A 75 -4.35 -5.42 9.23
N PRO A 76 -3.71 -6.18 10.14
CA PRO A 76 -3.45 -5.69 11.49
C PRO A 76 -2.44 -4.55 11.43
N ILE A 77 -2.75 -3.41 12.05
CA ILE A 77 -1.96 -2.19 11.96
C ILE A 77 -1.80 -1.56 13.35
N ALA A 78 -0.61 -1.05 13.66
CA ALA A 78 -0.40 -0.28 14.87
C ALA A 78 -0.82 1.18 14.63
N VAL A 79 -1.66 1.72 15.52
CA VAL A 79 -2.13 3.11 15.48
C VAL A 79 -1.52 3.85 16.66
N VAL A 80 -0.98 5.04 16.43
CA VAL A 80 -0.66 5.97 17.53
C VAL A 80 -1.88 6.85 17.75
N ALA A 81 -2.46 6.79 18.94
CA ALA A 81 -3.59 7.61 19.37
C ALA A 81 -3.34 8.12 20.79
N ASP A 82 -3.55 9.41 21.03
CA ASP A 82 -3.26 10.07 22.31
C ASP A 82 -1.84 9.80 22.85
N GLY A 83 -0.87 9.69 21.94
CA GLY A 83 0.54 9.40 22.27
C GLY A 83 0.85 7.95 22.63
N ALA A 84 -0.15 7.07 22.65
CA ALA A 84 0.02 5.63 22.90
C ALA A 84 -0.08 4.83 21.60
N VAL A 85 0.65 3.71 21.53
CA VAL A 85 0.48 2.72 20.46
C VAL A 85 -0.64 1.77 20.86
N VAL A 86 -1.66 1.64 20.00
CA VAL A 86 -2.79 0.73 20.16
C VAL A 86 -2.93 -0.15 18.92
N ASP A 87 -3.55 -1.32 19.10
CA ASP A 87 -3.88 -2.19 17.98
C ASP A 87 -5.05 -1.62 17.18
N GLY A 88 -4.97 -1.75 15.86
CA GLY A 88 -6.03 -1.42 14.93
C GLY A 88 -6.13 -2.43 13.79
N GLN A 89 -7.18 -2.31 13.00
CA GLN A 89 -7.43 -3.11 11.81
C GLN A 89 -7.69 -2.18 10.63
N LEU A 90 -6.97 -2.40 9.53
CA LEU A 90 -7.20 -1.72 8.26
C LEU A 90 -7.87 -2.70 7.30
N GLY A 91 -9.19 -2.57 7.13
CA GLY A 91 -9.95 -3.23 6.08
C GLY A 91 -9.70 -2.52 4.74
N CYS A 92 -9.44 -3.30 3.70
CA CYS A 92 -9.15 -2.82 2.36
C CYS A 92 -10.09 -3.48 1.36
N HIS A 93 -10.58 -2.71 0.41
CA HIS A 93 -11.37 -3.18 -0.72
C HIS A 93 -10.85 -2.53 -2.00
N LEU A 94 -10.30 -3.35 -2.89
CA LEU A 94 -9.80 -2.97 -4.19
C LEU A 94 -10.69 -3.57 -5.27
N ILE A 95 -11.16 -2.73 -6.17
CA ILE A 95 -11.77 -3.15 -7.43
C ILE A 95 -10.79 -2.82 -8.54
N LEU A 96 -10.39 -3.82 -9.31
CA LEU A 96 -9.57 -3.66 -10.51
C LEU A 96 -10.47 -3.61 -11.74
N GLY A 97 -10.30 -2.57 -12.55
CA GLY A 97 -11.06 -2.34 -13.77
C GLY A 97 -10.80 -3.41 -14.84
N ALA A 98 -11.65 -3.40 -15.87
CA ALA A 98 -11.54 -4.30 -17.02
C ALA A 98 -10.90 -3.60 -18.24
N PRO A 99 -10.24 -4.34 -19.14
CA PRO A 99 -9.81 -3.84 -20.44
C PRO A 99 -10.98 -3.27 -21.26
N PRO A 100 -10.73 -2.27 -22.14
CA PRO A 100 -9.43 -1.67 -22.46
C PRO A 100 -9.04 -0.49 -21.55
N ARG A 101 -9.82 -0.18 -20.50
CA ARG A 101 -9.61 0.98 -19.62
C ARG A 101 -9.44 0.56 -18.16
N ARG A 102 -8.54 -0.39 -17.92
CA ARG A 102 -8.26 -0.97 -16.61
C ARG A 102 -8.06 0.10 -15.52
N ALA A 103 -7.00 0.90 -15.65
CA ALA A 103 -6.62 1.90 -14.64
C ALA A 103 -7.69 2.98 -14.36
N ALA A 104 -8.60 3.24 -15.30
CA ALA A 104 -9.68 4.22 -15.10
C ALA A 104 -10.86 3.64 -14.29
N GLY A 105 -10.95 2.32 -14.17
CA GLY A 105 -11.97 1.61 -13.39
C GLY A 105 -11.51 1.22 -11.99
N ASP A 106 -10.23 1.39 -11.67
CA ASP A 106 -9.69 0.99 -10.37
C ASP A 106 -10.28 1.84 -9.25
N THR A 107 -10.70 1.23 -8.15
CA THR A 107 -11.17 1.94 -6.95
C THR A 107 -10.64 1.29 -5.69
N VAL A 108 -10.32 2.12 -4.70
CA VAL A 108 -9.84 1.70 -3.40
C VAL A 108 -10.77 2.26 -2.34
N SER A 109 -11.26 1.40 -1.46
CA SER A 109 -11.90 1.79 -0.21
C SER A 109 -11.10 1.24 0.97
N VAL A 110 -10.90 2.06 1.99
CA VAL A 110 -10.20 1.69 3.22
C VAL A 110 -11.08 1.99 4.43
N LEU A 111 -10.99 1.14 5.43
CA LEU A 111 -11.70 1.25 6.69
C LEU A 111 -10.71 0.98 7.83
N LEU A 112 -10.51 1.96 8.72
CA LEU A 112 -9.64 1.83 9.87
C LEU A 112 -10.48 1.73 11.14
N GLU A 113 -10.28 0.66 11.90
CA GLU A 113 -10.86 0.42 13.21
C GLU A 113 -9.78 0.46 14.29
N PHE A 114 -9.99 1.26 15.32
CA PHE A 114 -9.18 1.25 16.55
C PHE A 114 -9.97 1.89 17.69
N GLY A 115 -9.74 1.45 18.93
CA GLY A 115 -10.35 2.07 20.11
C GLY A 115 -11.89 2.14 20.08
N GLY A 116 -12.56 1.22 19.36
CA GLY A 116 -14.02 1.23 19.19
C GLY A 116 -14.56 2.26 18.19
N SER A 117 -13.69 2.99 17.51
CA SER A 117 -14.06 3.93 16.43
C SER A 117 -13.76 3.32 15.06
N THR A 118 -14.53 3.74 14.05
CA THR A 118 -14.38 3.31 12.66
C THR A 118 -14.31 4.54 11.76
N TYR A 119 -13.33 4.57 10.86
CA TYR A 119 -13.12 5.63 9.87
C TYR A 119 -13.04 5.03 8.48
N THR A 120 -13.66 5.65 7.48
CA THR A 120 -13.73 5.07 6.12
C THR A 120 -13.38 6.12 5.09
N ALA A 121 -12.62 5.73 4.07
CA ALA A 121 -12.33 6.57 2.92
C ALA A 121 -12.43 5.78 1.62
N HIS A 122 -12.64 6.50 0.52
CA HIS A 122 -12.74 5.97 -0.83
C HIS A 122 -11.93 6.85 -1.79
N ALA A 123 -11.23 6.23 -2.74
CA ALA A 123 -10.53 6.91 -3.82
C ALA A 123 -10.66 6.13 -5.14
N SER A 124 -10.63 6.84 -6.26
CA SER A 124 -10.40 6.24 -7.57
C SER A 124 -8.90 5.99 -7.76
N GLY A 125 -8.53 4.76 -8.10
CA GLY A 125 -7.18 4.33 -8.44
C GLY A 125 -6.27 4.10 -7.23
N TRP A 126 -5.77 5.18 -6.63
CA TRP A 126 -4.55 5.11 -5.81
C TRP A 126 -4.80 4.83 -4.32
N PHE A 127 -4.07 3.85 -3.77
CA PHE A 127 -4.17 3.50 -2.35
C PHE A 127 -3.70 4.63 -1.43
N GLU A 128 -2.65 5.37 -1.83
CA GLU A 128 -2.17 6.55 -1.11
C GLU A 128 -3.29 7.57 -0.88
N VAL A 129 -4.09 7.85 -1.91
CA VAL A 129 -5.18 8.86 -1.84
C VAL A 129 -6.26 8.41 -0.84
N ALA A 130 -6.59 7.12 -0.83
CA ALA A 130 -7.54 6.56 0.13
C ALA A 130 -7.00 6.65 1.57
N LEU A 131 -5.72 6.30 1.78
CA LEU A 131 -5.08 6.40 3.10
C LEU A 131 -4.95 7.84 3.58
N GLU A 132 -4.65 8.78 2.68
CA GLU A 132 -4.56 10.20 3.01
C GLU A 132 -5.93 10.74 3.43
N ALA A 133 -6.97 10.46 2.64
CA ALA A 133 -8.34 10.84 2.96
C ALA A 133 -8.83 10.22 4.29
N LEU A 134 -8.39 8.99 4.61
CA LEU A 134 -8.66 8.36 5.89
C LEU A 134 -7.93 9.07 7.05
N HIS A 135 -6.64 9.39 6.88
CA HIS A 135 -5.86 10.09 7.91
C HIS A 135 -6.33 11.52 8.18
N ARG A 136 -7.05 12.15 7.24
CA ARG A 136 -7.70 13.45 7.46
C ARG A 136 -8.93 13.36 8.38
N GLN A 137 -9.49 12.17 8.58
CA GLN A 137 -10.69 11.96 9.39
C GLN A 137 -10.39 11.55 10.83
N VAL A 138 -9.23 10.93 11.08
CA VAL A 138 -8.85 10.50 12.43
C VAL A 138 -8.55 11.72 13.32
N PRO A 139 -8.65 11.59 14.66
CA PRO A 139 -8.37 12.69 15.57
C PRO A 139 -6.96 13.25 15.38
N ARG A 140 -6.78 14.56 15.55
CA ARG A 140 -5.47 15.22 15.42
C ARG A 140 -4.43 14.53 16.30
N GLY A 141 -3.24 14.28 15.74
CA GLY A 141 -2.17 13.55 16.42
C GLY A 141 -2.29 12.02 16.30
N THR A 142 -3.37 11.52 15.70
CA THR A 142 -3.53 10.09 15.39
C THR A 142 -2.91 9.76 14.04
N TYR A 143 -2.20 8.63 13.95
CA TYR A 143 -1.65 8.14 12.69
C TYR A 143 -1.38 6.63 12.74
N THR A 144 -1.40 5.97 11.59
CA THR A 144 -0.94 4.58 11.49
C THR A 144 0.59 4.52 11.43
N ARG A 145 1.19 3.53 12.10
CA ARG A 145 2.62 3.23 11.97
C ARG A 145 2.87 2.42 10.71
N THR A 146 3.01 3.12 9.59
CA THR A 146 3.17 2.55 8.25
C THR A 146 4.18 3.34 7.43
N CYS A 147 4.83 2.72 6.44
CA CYS A 147 5.86 3.35 5.62
C CYS A 147 5.35 4.60 4.89
N ILE A 148 4.09 4.67 4.46
CA ILE A 148 3.54 5.90 3.88
C ILE A 148 3.57 7.10 4.86
N ALA A 149 3.47 6.81 6.16
CA ALA A 149 3.50 7.76 7.26
C ALA A 149 4.89 7.93 7.90
N CYS A 150 5.92 7.28 7.36
CA CYS A 150 7.28 7.27 7.89
C CYS A 150 8.13 8.41 7.29
N ALA A 151 9.00 9.01 8.11
CA ALA A 151 9.93 10.08 7.76
C ALA A 151 11.01 9.65 6.76
N TRP A 152 11.23 8.35 6.60
CA TRP A 152 12.32 7.78 5.81
C TRP A 152 11.87 7.07 4.55
N SER A 153 10.59 7.14 4.20
CA SER A 153 10.09 6.53 2.97
C SER A 153 9.27 7.49 2.15
N ASP A 154 9.48 7.43 0.84
CA ASP A 154 8.83 8.32 -0.11
C ASP A 154 8.83 7.66 -1.49
N TYR A 155 7.89 8.03 -2.34
CA TYR A 155 7.85 7.53 -3.72
C TYR A 155 8.98 8.15 -4.52
N GLN A 156 9.48 7.40 -5.50
CA GLN A 156 10.33 8.02 -6.50
C GLN A 156 9.55 9.07 -7.31
N PRO A 157 10.21 10.13 -7.84
CA PRO A 157 9.52 11.19 -8.57
C PRO A 157 8.90 10.76 -9.91
N GLY A 158 9.26 9.57 -10.41
CA GLY A 158 8.80 9.03 -11.70
C GLY A 158 7.37 8.47 -11.71
N GLY A 159 6.74 8.32 -10.53
CA GLY A 159 5.36 7.83 -10.41
C GLY A 159 5.16 6.96 -9.18
N SER A 160 3.90 6.75 -8.82
CA SER A 160 3.44 5.85 -7.76
C SER A 160 2.59 4.73 -8.37
N PRO A 161 2.87 3.46 -8.04
CA PRO A 161 1.98 2.33 -8.37
C PRO A 161 0.72 2.34 -7.49
N LEU A 162 -0.21 1.41 -7.72
CA LEU A 162 -1.49 1.39 -6.98
C LEU A 162 -1.27 1.13 -5.48
N PHE A 163 -0.38 0.18 -5.15
CA PHE A 163 -0.02 -0.23 -3.79
C PHE A 163 1.44 -0.64 -3.75
N GLY A 164 2.33 0.30 -3.42
CA GLY A 164 3.70 0.03 -3.01
C GLY A 164 4.70 1.01 -3.58
N GLY A 165 5.93 0.57 -3.83
CA GLY A 165 6.91 1.39 -4.54
C GLY A 165 7.45 2.60 -3.76
N LEU A 166 7.41 2.56 -2.43
CA LEU A 166 8.10 3.54 -1.58
C LEU A 166 9.59 3.18 -1.48
N ALA A 167 10.47 4.12 -1.76
CA ALA A 167 11.90 3.99 -1.46
C ALA A 167 12.14 4.24 0.02
N CYS A 168 12.72 3.27 0.74
CA CYS A 168 13.09 3.41 2.15
C CYS A 168 14.55 3.86 2.28
N PHE A 169 14.81 4.90 3.05
CA PHE A 169 16.13 5.50 3.32
C PHE A 169 16.55 5.35 4.78
N ARG A 170 16.10 4.30 5.48
CA ARG A 170 16.41 4.10 6.90
C ARG A 170 17.91 4.01 7.19
N ASP A 171 18.72 3.56 6.24
CA ASP A 171 20.19 3.51 6.36
C ASP A 171 20.88 4.76 5.79
N ALA A 172 20.11 5.70 5.22
CA ALA A 172 20.58 6.94 4.60
C ALA A 172 19.85 8.19 5.13
N LYS A 173 19.37 8.16 6.39
CA LYS A 173 18.53 9.22 7.00
C LYS A 173 19.12 10.62 6.84
N ASP A 174 20.42 10.77 7.04
CA ASP A 174 21.09 12.07 6.94
C ASP A 174 21.14 12.61 5.51
N ALA A 175 21.28 11.74 4.51
CA ALA A 175 21.18 12.14 3.11
C ALA A 175 19.73 12.54 2.78
N TYR A 176 18.77 11.72 3.20
CA TYR A 176 17.34 11.99 3.00
C TYR A 176 16.87 13.30 3.66
N ARG A 177 17.34 13.63 4.86
CA ARG A 177 17.00 14.90 5.54
C ARG A 177 17.46 16.15 4.80
N ARG A 178 18.46 16.04 3.92
CA ARG A 178 19.02 17.18 3.19
C ARG A 178 18.29 17.47 1.87
N ILE A 179 17.43 16.56 1.41
CA ILE A 179 16.73 16.74 0.15
C ILE A 179 15.49 17.62 0.33
N THR A 180 15.25 18.47 -0.66
CA THR A 180 14.06 19.35 -0.70
C THR A 180 13.38 19.37 -2.06
N THR A 181 14.03 18.83 -3.09
CA THR A 181 13.50 18.81 -4.46
C THR A 181 13.38 17.40 -5.03
N LYS A 182 12.58 17.25 -6.09
CA LYS A 182 12.54 16.01 -6.89
C LYS A 182 13.90 15.65 -7.47
N HIS A 183 14.74 16.64 -7.77
CA HIS A 183 16.06 16.41 -8.34
C HIS A 183 17.00 15.77 -7.31
N ASP A 184 17.04 16.33 -6.10
CA ASP A 184 17.80 15.80 -4.98
C ASP A 184 17.41 14.34 -4.68
N MET A 185 16.12 14.01 -4.81
CA MET A 185 15.61 12.65 -4.65
C MET A 185 16.24 11.67 -5.65
N PHE A 186 16.40 12.06 -6.91
CA PHE A 186 17.08 11.22 -7.90
C PHE A 186 18.56 10.99 -7.57
N GLU A 187 19.23 11.96 -6.97
CA GLU A 187 20.63 11.84 -6.56
C GLU A 187 20.82 10.84 -5.41
N ILE A 188 19.87 10.79 -4.47
CA ILE A 188 19.96 9.90 -3.31
C ILE A 188 19.31 8.54 -3.52
N LEU A 189 18.52 8.35 -4.59
CA LEU A 189 17.84 7.07 -4.89
C LEU A 189 18.80 5.85 -4.84
N PRO A 190 20.04 5.91 -5.36
CA PRO A 190 20.99 4.81 -5.25
C PRO A 190 21.37 4.42 -3.80
N ALA A 191 21.09 5.29 -2.82
CA ALA A 191 21.31 5.06 -1.40
C ALA A 191 20.06 4.51 -0.69
N LEU A 192 18.99 4.17 -1.41
CA LEU A 192 17.83 3.50 -0.82
C LEU A 192 18.25 2.16 -0.20
N THR A 193 17.69 1.85 0.96
CA THR A 193 17.83 0.57 1.64
C THR A 193 17.07 -0.52 0.89
N GLU A 194 15.79 -0.26 0.61
CA GLU A 194 14.90 -1.19 -0.10
C GLU A 194 13.63 -0.48 -0.60
N TRP A 195 12.88 -1.16 -1.46
CA TRP A 195 11.52 -0.77 -1.82
C TRP A 195 10.54 -1.43 -0.86
N VAL A 196 9.56 -0.67 -0.40
CA VAL A 196 8.55 -1.12 0.56
C VAL A 196 7.14 -0.73 0.12
N GLN A 197 6.16 -1.48 0.61
CA GLN A 197 4.75 -1.15 0.45
C GLN A 197 4.26 -0.12 1.48
N GLU A 198 3.16 0.59 1.19
CA GLU A 198 2.64 1.67 2.02
C GLU A 198 2.37 1.23 3.45
N THR A 199 1.81 0.03 3.62
CA THR A 199 1.39 -0.52 4.91
C THR A 199 2.49 -1.30 5.64
N HIS A 200 3.68 -1.44 5.05
CA HIS A 200 4.82 -2.04 5.74
C HIS A 200 5.27 -1.17 6.92
N VAL A 201 6.01 -1.75 7.87
CA VAL A 201 6.62 -1.00 8.97
C VAL A 201 7.87 -1.72 9.47
N CYS A 202 8.96 -0.97 9.65
CA CYS A 202 10.18 -1.47 10.28
C CYS A 202 10.35 -0.90 11.70
N ASP A 203 11.31 -1.44 12.44
CA ASP A 203 11.67 -1.01 13.80
C ASP A 203 12.24 0.42 13.88
N GLN A 204 12.70 0.97 12.76
CA GLN A 204 13.21 2.34 12.63
C GLN A 204 12.15 3.37 12.19
N PHE A 205 10.86 3.02 12.27
CA PHE A 205 9.78 3.95 11.97
C PHE A 205 9.90 5.25 12.78
N GLU A 206 9.88 6.37 12.08
CA GLU A 206 9.75 7.71 12.67
C GLU A 206 8.62 8.41 11.93
N ARG A 207 7.75 9.13 12.64
CA ARG A 207 6.62 9.83 12.03
C ARG A 207 7.14 10.92 11.09
N ARG A 208 6.66 10.97 9.84
CA ARG A 208 6.93 12.12 8.97
C ARG A 208 6.17 13.36 9.44
N GLU A 209 6.91 14.45 9.58
CA GLU A 209 6.42 15.78 9.94
C GLU A 209 6.58 16.75 8.77
N ALA A 210 5.99 17.93 8.88
CA ALA A 210 6.15 18.99 7.89
C ALA A 210 7.65 19.31 7.67
N GLY A 211 8.06 19.48 6.42
CA GLY A 211 9.44 19.84 6.07
C GLY A 211 10.47 18.71 6.13
N VAL A 212 10.05 17.45 6.35
CA VAL A 212 10.93 16.28 6.26
C VAL A 212 10.89 15.69 4.85
N GLY A 213 12.06 15.56 4.22
CA GLY A 213 12.20 15.04 2.86
C GLY A 213 11.53 15.92 1.80
N TYR A 214 11.36 15.38 0.59
CA TYR A 214 10.80 16.15 -0.53
C TYR A 214 9.27 16.32 -0.46
N ARG A 215 8.49 15.30 -0.02
CA ARG A 215 7.01 15.40 0.02
C ARG A 215 6.41 15.96 1.32
N GLY A 216 7.19 16.11 2.40
CA GLY A 216 6.71 16.70 3.66
C GLY A 216 5.88 15.76 4.54
N SER A 217 4.81 16.25 5.16
CA SER A 217 3.93 15.51 6.09
C SER A 217 2.98 14.53 5.37
N PHE A 218 2.39 13.60 6.12
CA PHE A 218 1.30 12.73 5.65
C PHE A 218 0.20 12.64 6.71
N PRO A 219 -1.04 13.06 6.48
CA PRO A 219 -1.54 13.62 5.24
C PRO A 219 -0.80 14.93 4.92
N ALA A 220 -0.70 15.27 3.64
CA ALA A 220 0.01 16.47 3.26
C ALA A 220 -0.73 17.70 3.84
N ASP A 221 0.01 18.60 4.47
CA ASP A 221 -0.53 19.87 4.90
C ASP A 221 -1.01 20.63 3.66
N LEU A 222 -2.33 20.76 3.51
CA LEU A 222 -2.91 21.73 2.60
C LEU A 222 -2.67 23.06 3.29
N GLY A 223 -1.61 23.78 2.92
CA GLY A 223 -1.30 25.07 3.52
C GLY A 223 -2.56 25.93 3.69
N GLU A 224 -2.70 26.59 4.84
CA GLU A 224 -3.74 27.59 5.07
C GLU A 224 -3.66 28.74 4.07
#